data_AF-A0A2W7BFI4-F1
#
_entry.id   AF-A0A2W7BFI4-F1
#
_cell.length_a   1.000
_cell.length_b   1.000
_cell.length_c   1.000
_cell.angle_alpha   90.00
_cell.angle_beta   90.00
_cell.angle_gamma   90.00
#
_symmetry.space_group_name_H-M   'P 1'
#
loop_
_entity.id
_entity.type
_entity.pdbx_description
1 polymer ?
#
loop_
_entity_poly.entity_id
_entity_poly.type
_entity_poly.pdbx_seq_one_letter_code
_entity_poly.pdbx_strand_id
1 'polypeptide(L)'
;MTFFFRLRAVIALPTVLSLALACQPAPSADHSSAMDKIAFDLSVLDENGLYGPEDGKRSLDYEFCLPSGDTYAQAVSAIDPSAQFFPQSRGRIGCGDGQVLAIGNSHQANHQDILLELANLDYIERIQSVDWE
;
A
#
# COMPACT_ATOMS: atom_id res chain seq x y z
N MET A 1 34.52 -11.11 -66.42
CA MET A 1 34.76 -12.56 -66.31
C MET A 1 33.82 -13.09 -65.25
N THR A 2 33.04 -14.08 -65.62
CA THR A 2 31.88 -14.67 -64.96
C THR A 2 32.29 -15.77 -63.97
N PHE A 3 31.43 -16.03 -62.96
CA PHE A 3 31.22 -17.31 -62.26
C PHE A 3 32.39 -17.86 -61.37
N PHE A 4 32.25 -18.66 -60.30
CA PHE A 4 31.21 -19.59 -59.82
C PHE A 4 31.25 -19.68 -58.27
N PHE A 5 30.05 -19.81 -57.69
CA PHE A 5 29.68 -20.63 -56.53
C PHE A 5 30.71 -21.66 -56.04
N ARG A 6 30.88 -21.79 -54.70
CA ARG A 6 30.68 -23.06 -53.99
C ARG A 6 30.23 -22.85 -52.53
N LEU A 7 29.02 -23.33 -52.30
CA LEU A 7 28.34 -23.61 -51.05
C LEU A 7 29.09 -24.70 -50.24
N ARG A 8 29.28 -24.51 -48.94
CA ARG A 8 29.39 -25.62 -47.97
C ARG A 8 28.70 -25.26 -46.64
N ALA A 9 27.55 -25.91 -46.48
CA ALA A 9 26.98 -26.49 -45.27
C ALA A 9 27.27 -25.84 -43.90
N VAL A 10 26.21 -25.21 -43.41
CA VAL A 10 25.69 -25.19 -42.03
C VAL A 10 26.29 -26.25 -41.10
N ILE A 11 26.88 -25.81 -39.99
CA ILE A 11 26.80 -26.53 -38.71
C ILE A 11 26.11 -25.58 -37.74
N ALA A 12 24.85 -25.88 -37.48
CA ALA A 12 24.06 -25.23 -36.45
C ALA A 12 24.62 -25.65 -35.08
N LEU A 13 25.14 -24.69 -34.33
CA LEU A 13 25.29 -24.83 -32.88
C LEU A 13 24.11 -24.07 -32.26
N PRO A 14 23.20 -24.74 -31.53
CA PRO A 14 22.21 -24.02 -30.75
C PRO A 14 22.96 -23.49 -29.52
N THR A 15 23.45 -22.25 -29.57
CA THR A 15 23.79 -21.52 -28.35
C THR A 15 22.47 -21.20 -27.66
N VAL A 16 22.06 -22.12 -26.78
CA VAL A 16 21.00 -21.95 -25.80
C VAL A 16 21.42 -20.81 -24.87
N LEU A 17 21.10 -19.58 -25.26
CA LEU A 17 21.27 -18.39 -24.43
C LEU A 17 20.22 -18.49 -23.32
N SER A 18 20.68 -18.96 -22.18
CA SER A 18 19.87 -19.18 -20.98
C SER A 18 19.29 -17.85 -20.51
N LEU A 19 17.96 -17.69 -20.64
CA LEU A 19 17.23 -16.68 -19.88
C LEU A 19 17.25 -17.11 -18.42
N ALA A 20 18.26 -16.68 -17.67
CA ALA A 20 18.18 -16.65 -16.23
C ALA A 20 17.18 -15.55 -15.87
N LEU A 21 15.92 -15.95 -15.66
CA LEU A 21 14.93 -15.15 -14.94
C LEU A 21 15.54 -14.87 -13.56
N ALA A 22 16.05 -13.66 -13.37
CA ALA A 22 16.38 -13.17 -12.05
C ALA A 22 15.05 -12.97 -11.31
N CYS A 23 14.58 -13.99 -10.60
CA CYS A 23 13.64 -13.79 -9.50
C CYS A 23 14.37 -12.93 -8.46
N GLN A 24 14.23 -11.61 -8.57
CA GLN A 24 14.52 -10.75 -7.43
C GLN A 24 13.44 -11.05 -6.39
N PRO A 25 13.82 -11.46 -5.16
CA PRO A 25 12.86 -11.45 -4.06
C PRO A 25 12.32 -10.03 -3.96
N ALA A 26 11.00 -9.86 -4.04
CA ALA A 26 10.40 -8.59 -3.64
C ALA A 26 10.89 -8.30 -2.22
N PRO A 27 11.31 -7.05 -1.91
CA PRO A 27 11.66 -6.69 -0.54
C PRO A 27 10.50 -7.12 0.34
N SER A 28 10.74 -8.05 1.25
CA SER A 28 9.75 -8.46 2.22
C SER A 28 9.48 -7.22 3.04
N ALA A 29 8.29 -6.64 2.86
CA ALA A 29 7.86 -5.49 3.64
C ALA A 29 8.03 -5.88 5.11
N ASP A 30 8.94 -5.21 5.80
CA ASP A 30 9.25 -5.52 7.19
C ASP A 30 8.03 -5.09 8.01
N HIS A 31 7.14 -6.04 8.30
CA HIS A 31 5.88 -5.76 9.02
C HIS A 31 6.13 -5.12 10.39
N SER A 32 7.31 -5.31 10.98
CA SER A 32 7.70 -4.60 12.20
C SER A 32 7.71 -3.08 11.96
N SER A 33 8.23 -2.63 10.81
CA SER A 33 8.26 -1.21 10.45
C SER A 33 6.89 -0.63 10.10
N ALA A 34 5.96 -1.47 9.60
CA ALA A 34 4.60 -1.05 9.30
C ALA A 34 3.80 -0.76 10.58
N MET A 35 3.92 -1.63 11.58
CA MET A 35 3.22 -1.45 12.85
C MET A 35 3.65 -0.16 13.56
N ASP A 36 4.93 0.23 13.45
CA ASP A 36 5.46 1.46 14.04
C ASP A 36 4.82 2.75 13.49
N LYS A 37 4.22 2.70 12.28
CA LYS A 37 3.49 3.83 11.70
C LYS A 37 2.06 3.97 12.25
N ILE A 38 1.52 2.93 12.87
CA ILE A 38 0.15 2.92 13.41
C ILE A 38 0.21 3.44 14.86
N ALA A 39 -0.20 4.69 15.05
CA ALA A 39 -0.08 5.42 16.30
C ALA A 39 -1.25 5.19 17.28
N PHE A 40 -1.88 4.01 17.23
CA PHE A 40 -2.93 3.57 18.14
C PHE A 40 -2.92 2.06 18.30
N ASP A 41 -3.49 1.57 19.40
CA ASP A 41 -3.51 0.14 19.71
C ASP A 41 -4.59 -0.57 18.89
N LEU A 42 -4.19 -1.43 17.94
CA LEU A 42 -5.12 -2.23 17.14
C LEU A 42 -5.85 -3.30 17.96
N SER A 43 -5.29 -3.73 19.09
CA SER A 43 -5.84 -4.83 19.89
C SER A 43 -7.15 -4.47 20.60
N VAL A 44 -7.51 -3.18 20.64
CA VAL A 44 -8.79 -2.71 21.17
C VAL A 44 -9.96 -2.96 20.23
N LEU A 45 -9.68 -3.22 18.95
CA LEU A 45 -10.67 -3.48 17.91
C LEU A 45 -11.00 -4.98 17.86
N ASP A 46 -12.28 -5.31 17.87
CA ASP A 46 -12.77 -6.67 17.66
C ASP A 46 -12.72 -7.10 16.18
N GLU A 47 -13.20 -8.29 15.86
CA GLU A 47 -13.18 -8.84 14.49
C GLU A 47 -13.93 -8.00 13.45
N ASN A 48 -14.84 -7.12 13.88
CA ASN A 48 -15.58 -6.21 13.00
C ASN A 48 -14.92 -4.81 12.95
N GLY A 49 -13.77 -4.66 13.61
CA GLY A 49 -13.07 -3.41 13.77
C GLY A 49 -13.82 -2.42 14.66
N LEU A 50 -14.55 -2.93 15.65
CA LEU A 50 -15.28 -2.11 16.62
C LEU A 50 -14.63 -2.20 18.01
N TYR A 51 -14.73 -1.14 18.80
CA TYR A 51 -14.26 -1.11 20.19
C TYR A 51 -15.37 -0.64 21.14
N GLY A 52 -15.16 -0.87 22.44
CA GLY A 52 -16.09 -0.50 23.50
C GLY A 52 -16.94 -1.67 24.01
N PRO A 53 -17.88 -1.40 24.94
CA PRO A 53 -18.74 -2.42 25.54
C PRO A 53 -19.73 -3.00 24.50
N GLU A 54 -20.24 -4.20 24.77
CA GLU A 54 -21.14 -4.93 23.86
C GLU A 54 -22.39 -4.14 23.44
N ASP A 55 -22.97 -3.35 24.35
CA ASP A 55 -24.16 -2.52 24.11
C ASP A 55 -23.84 -1.14 23.51
N GLY A 56 -22.56 -0.84 23.28
CA GLY A 56 -22.08 0.48 22.88
C GLY A 56 -20.86 0.44 21.98
N LYS A 57 -20.75 -0.60 21.13
CA LYS A 57 -19.67 -0.75 20.14
C LYS A 57 -19.61 0.46 19.21
N ARG A 58 -18.39 0.92 18.91
CA ARG A 58 -18.12 2.05 18.03
C ARG A 58 -16.98 1.72 17.09
N SER A 59 -17.01 2.31 15.91
CA SER A 59 -15.85 2.33 15.03
C SER A 59 -14.90 3.46 15.41
N LEU A 60 -13.65 3.27 15.01
CA LEU A 60 -12.57 4.23 15.13
C LEU A 60 -12.33 4.83 13.74
N ASP A 61 -12.44 6.15 13.64
CA ASP A 61 -11.93 6.87 12.47
C ASP A 61 -10.43 7.03 12.62
N TYR A 62 -9.69 6.89 11.53
CA TYR A 62 -8.26 7.10 11.49
C TYR A 62 -7.90 7.99 10.32
N GLU A 63 -6.84 8.79 10.49
CA GLU A 63 -6.37 9.72 9.49
C GLU A 63 -4.89 9.51 9.17
N PHE A 64 -4.53 9.81 7.92
CA PHE A 64 -3.17 9.76 7.41
C PHE A 64 -3.00 10.71 6.22
N CYS A 65 -1.75 11.04 5.90
CA CYS A 65 -1.42 11.88 4.75
C CYS A 65 -0.89 11.01 3.61
N LEU A 66 -1.28 11.37 2.39
CA LEU A 66 -0.69 10.84 1.16
C LEU A 66 -0.29 11.99 0.23
N PRO A 67 0.64 11.80 -0.71
CA PRO A 67 0.95 12.82 -1.70
C PRO A 67 -0.27 13.15 -2.57
N SER A 68 -0.36 14.38 -3.06
CA SER A 68 -1.38 14.79 -4.01
C SER A 68 -1.20 14.05 -5.34
N GLY A 69 -2.31 13.64 -5.95
CA GLY A 69 -2.35 12.99 -7.26
C GLY A 69 -3.24 11.75 -7.26
N ASP A 70 -3.97 11.55 -8.35
CA ASP A 70 -5.03 10.54 -8.44
C ASP A 70 -4.51 9.11 -8.22
N THR A 71 -3.27 8.82 -8.59
CA THR A 71 -2.67 7.48 -8.45
C THR A 71 -2.55 7.05 -6.99
N TYR A 72 -2.22 7.98 -6.08
CA TYR A 72 -2.07 7.67 -4.66
C TYR A 72 -3.44 7.43 -4.01
N ALA A 73 -4.43 8.26 -4.34
CA ALA A 73 -5.80 8.07 -3.87
C ALA A 73 -6.40 6.77 -4.40
N GLN A 74 -6.16 6.42 -5.66
CA GLN A 74 -6.62 5.14 -6.24
C GLN A 74 -6.00 3.92 -5.55
N ALA A 75 -4.70 3.96 -5.27
CA ALA A 75 -4.03 2.88 -4.53
C ALA A 75 -4.60 2.74 -3.11
N VAL A 76 -4.79 3.87 -2.41
CA VAL A 76 -5.42 3.88 -1.08
C VAL A 76 -6.86 3.35 -1.14
N SER A 77 -7.68 3.78 -2.09
CA SER A 77 -9.06 3.28 -2.23
C SER A 77 -9.16 1.80 -2.57
N ALA A 78 -8.14 1.23 -3.21
CA ALA A 78 -8.07 -0.20 -3.50
C ALA A 78 -7.79 -1.03 -2.24
N ILE A 79 -7.04 -0.46 -1.28
CA ILE A 79 -6.68 -1.08 0.00
C ILE A 79 -7.79 -0.83 1.04
N ASP A 80 -8.19 0.43 1.22
CA ASP A 80 -9.21 0.88 2.15
C ASP A 80 -10.39 1.52 1.40
N PRO A 81 -11.48 0.77 1.15
CA PRO A 81 -12.66 1.29 0.48
C PRO A 81 -13.46 2.28 1.35
N SER A 82 -13.15 2.40 2.65
CA SER A 82 -13.79 3.39 3.53
C SER A 82 -13.15 4.79 3.43
N ALA A 83 -11.96 4.89 2.85
CA ALA A 83 -11.17 6.10 2.81
C ALA A 83 -11.89 7.25 2.07
N GLN A 84 -12.03 8.37 2.76
CA GLN A 84 -12.48 9.64 2.20
C GLN A 84 -11.31 10.60 2.11
N PHE A 85 -11.21 11.33 1.00
CA PHE A 85 -10.10 12.23 0.72
C PHE A 85 -10.53 13.69 0.83
N PHE A 86 -9.73 14.49 1.52
CA PHE A 86 -10.00 15.89 1.79
C PHE A 86 -8.83 16.74 1.28
N PRO A 87 -8.83 17.10 -0.02
CA PRO A 87 -7.85 18.04 -0.55
C PRO A 87 -7.86 19.33 0.26
N GLN A 88 -6.68 19.92 0.47
CA GLN A 88 -6.49 21.18 1.20
C GLN A 88 -6.80 21.14 2.71
N SER A 89 -7.26 20.00 3.26
CA SER A 89 -7.38 19.80 4.70
C SER A 89 -6.07 19.30 5.28
N ARG A 90 -5.71 19.80 6.47
CA ARG A 90 -4.53 19.33 7.20
C ARG A 90 -4.82 18.19 8.18
N GLY A 91 -6.09 18.05 8.62
CA GLY A 91 -6.44 17.13 9.72
C GLY A 91 -5.72 17.48 11.03
N ARG A 92 -5.82 16.61 12.04
CA ARG A 92 -5.01 16.76 13.27
C ARG A 92 -3.61 16.17 13.08
N ILE A 93 -3.46 15.24 12.15
CA ILE A 93 -2.18 14.65 11.76
C ILE A 93 -1.25 15.67 11.07
N GLY A 94 -1.82 16.73 10.50
CA GLY A 94 -1.07 17.92 10.09
C GLY A 94 -0.50 17.87 8.68
N CYS A 95 -1.22 17.28 7.72
CA CYS A 95 -0.80 17.19 6.32
C CYS A 95 -0.29 18.55 5.78
N GLY A 96 0.82 18.47 5.06
CA GLY A 96 1.54 19.61 4.52
C GLY A 96 1.12 19.99 3.09
N ASP A 97 1.86 20.93 2.52
CA ASP A 97 1.67 21.35 1.14
C ASP A 97 1.96 20.18 0.17
N GLY A 98 1.09 19.98 -0.81
CA GLY A 98 1.21 18.87 -1.76
C GLY A 98 0.80 17.50 -1.19
N GLN A 99 0.17 17.47 -0.01
CA GLN A 99 -0.45 16.27 0.56
C GLN A 99 -1.97 16.38 0.57
N VAL A 100 -2.62 15.23 0.66
CA VAL A 100 -4.07 15.07 0.83
C VAL A 100 -4.29 14.30 2.12
N LEU A 101 -5.23 14.80 2.94
CA LEU A 101 -5.72 14.08 4.10
C LEU A 101 -6.64 12.95 3.63
N ALA A 102 -6.41 11.74 4.11
CA ALA A 102 -7.36 10.64 4.04
C ALA A 102 -7.90 10.34 5.44
N ILE A 103 -9.20 10.07 5.54
CA ILE A 103 -9.84 9.54 6.74
C ILE A 103 -10.52 8.22 6.38
N GLY A 104 -10.08 7.14 7.01
CA GLY A 104 -10.71 5.82 6.92
C GLY A 104 -11.51 5.50 8.19
N ASN A 105 -12.27 4.41 8.14
CA ASN A 105 -13.07 3.92 9.25
C ASN A 105 -12.75 2.44 9.54
N SER A 106 -12.64 2.09 10.81
CA SER A 106 -12.26 0.74 11.22
C SER A 106 -13.37 -0.30 11.06
N HIS A 107 -14.64 0.06 10.81
CA HIS A 107 -15.76 -0.87 10.72
C HIS A 107 -15.72 -1.76 9.47
N GLN A 108 -14.73 -2.65 9.43
CA GLN A 108 -14.37 -3.51 8.32
C GLN A 108 -13.83 -4.83 8.90
N ALA A 109 -14.29 -5.97 8.38
CA ALA A 109 -13.91 -7.28 8.89
C ALA A 109 -12.39 -7.56 8.80
N ASN A 110 -11.71 -6.93 7.84
CA ASN A 110 -10.28 -7.06 7.59
C ASN A 110 -9.49 -5.79 7.95
N HIS A 111 -9.98 -4.99 8.91
CA HIS A 111 -9.37 -3.71 9.29
C HIS A 111 -7.87 -3.80 9.63
N GLN A 112 -7.42 -4.90 10.26
CA GLN A 112 -6.00 -5.08 10.60
C GLN A 112 -5.14 -5.19 9.34
N ASP A 113 -5.57 -6.01 8.38
CA ASP A 113 -4.85 -6.18 7.11
C ASP A 113 -4.84 -4.86 6.32
N ILE A 114 -5.96 -4.14 6.29
CA ILE A 114 -6.07 -2.83 5.65
C ILE A 114 -5.07 -1.84 6.25
N LEU A 115 -5.05 -1.70 7.58
CA LEU A 115 -4.17 -0.75 8.27
C LEU A 115 -2.68 -1.11 8.09
N LEU A 116 -2.35 -2.40 8.10
CA LEU A 116 -1.00 -2.88 7.83
C LEU A 116 -0.59 -2.66 6.36
N GLU A 117 -1.48 -2.90 5.40
CA GLU A 117 -1.20 -2.66 3.98
C GLU A 117 -1.06 -1.17 3.68
N LEU A 118 -1.89 -0.31 4.27
CA LEU A 118 -1.72 1.14 4.23
C LEU A 118 -0.37 1.55 4.84
N ALA A 119 -0.02 1.02 6.01
CA ALA A 119 1.25 1.35 6.66
C ALA A 119 2.48 0.87 5.85
N ASN A 120 2.35 -0.18 5.05
CA ASN A 120 3.40 -0.64 4.14
C ASN A 120 3.63 0.29 2.92
N LEU A 121 2.75 1.27 2.67
CA LEU A 121 2.99 2.26 1.63
C LEU A 121 4.11 3.21 2.08
N ASP A 122 5.18 3.30 1.29
CA ASP A 122 6.37 4.10 1.60
C ASP A 122 6.06 5.59 1.81
N TYR A 123 5.01 6.09 1.18
CA TYR A 123 4.58 7.49 1.25
C TYR A 123 3.58 7.78 2.38
N ILE A 124 3.16 6.77 3.15
CA ILE A 124 2.39 6.96 4.39
C ILE A 124 3.38 6.90 5.54
N GLU A 125 3.56 8.03 6.21
CA GLU A 125 4.54 8.17 7.30
C GLU A 125 3.95 7.76 8.66
N ARG A 126 2.65 7.96 8.85
CA ARG A 126 1.92 7.70 10.10
C ARG A 126 0.43 7.58 9.83
N ILE A 127 -0.23 6.72 10.61
CA ILE A 127 -1.68 6.59 10.70
C ILE A 127 -2.05 6.82 12.17
N GLN A 128 -3.00 7.71 12.45
CA GLN A 128 -3.44 7.97 13.82
C GLN A 128 -4.96 7.94 13.94
N SER A 129 -5.47 7.63 15.13
CA SER A 129 -6.90 7.76 15.41
C SER A 129 -7.33 9.23 15.33
N VAL A 130 -8.50 9.47 14.76
CA VAL A 130 -9.17 10.77 14.81
C VAL A 130 -9.82 10.94 16.18
N ASP A 131 -9.49 12.04 16.86
CA ASP A 131 -10.19 12.49 18.06
C ASP A 131 -11.23 13.55 17.67
N TRP A 132 -12.51 13.23 17.88
CA TRP A 132 -13.63 14.11 17.53
C TRP A 132 -13.99 15.12 18.63
N GLU A 133 -13.29 15.08 19.78
CA GLU A 133 -13.52 15.94 20.95
C GLU A 133 -12.59 17.17 21.04
#